data_AF-A0A8J5GWF0-F1
#
_entry.id   AF-A0A8J5GWF0-F1
#
_cell.length_a   1.000
_cell.length_b   1.000
_cell.length_c   1.000
_cell.angle_alpha   90.00
_cell.angle_beta   90.00
_cell.angle_gamma   90.00
#
_symmetry.space_group_name_H-M   'P 1'
#
loop_
_entity.id
_entity.type
_entity.pdbx_description
1 polymer ?
#
loop_
_entity_poly.entity_id
_entity_poly.type
_entity_poly.pdbx_seq_one_letter_code
_entity_poly.pdbx_strand_id
1 'polypeptide(L)'
;MVMARTSAYHGSAFCFLFCCFLGLCCLPSITRAYKPGDIVPMSKAGQYHASRTSWYDVIGRHCPIFAVNREVLIPIPKPTGFTGADPYKISFQVGHEKFHVPWLYVINRKSSEVPLIDFHLRYSGSDLHGVTAKVIDMPHHCPYYLKGIGKVEYLLGRRPKQGDLDFDAWDEEDSMIMSSYEVQ
;
A
#
# COMPACT_ATOMS: atom_id res chain seq x y z
N MET A 1 39.47 -68.67 -3.76
CA MET A 1 40.02 -67.30 -3.65
C MET A 1 38.94 -66.33 -4.14
N VAL A 2 38.60 -65.35 -3.31
CA VAL A 2 37.34 -64.58 -3.32
C VAL A 2 37.23 -63.67 -4.55
N MET A 3 36.10 -63.72 -5.25
CA MET A 3 35.76 -62.81 -6.35
C MET A 3 35.08 -61.58 -5.77
N ALA A 4 35.78 -60.44 -5.74
CA ALA A 4 35.25 -59.16 -5.32
C ALA A 4 34.29 -58.61 -6.39
N ARG A 5 33.00 -58.45 -6.05
CA ARG A 5 32.08 -57.61 -6.82
C ARG A 5 32.14 -56.20 -6.24
N THR A 6 32.77 -55.28 -6.95
CA THR A 6 32.62 -53.84 -6.70
C THR A 6 32.01 -53.17 -7.93
N SER A 7 31.19 -52.16 -7.64
CA SER A 7 30.69 -51.13 -8.55
C SER A 7 29.43 -51.45 -9.37
N ALA A 8 28.27 -51.23 -8.74
CA ALA A 8 27.01 -50.97 -9.44
C ALA A 8 26.23 -49.79 -8.80
N TYR A 9 26.91 -48.89 -8.08
CA TYR A 9 26.25 -47.81 -7.31
C TYR A 9 26.41 -46.40 -7.93
N HIS A 10 27.24 -46.22 -8.97
CA HIS A 10 27.53 -44.88 -9.51
C HIS A 10 26.47 -44.32 -10.47
N GLY A 11 25.81 -45.16 -11.28
CA GLY A 11 24.82 -44.69 -12.26
C GLY A 11 23.45 -44.35 -11.67
N SER A 12 23.07 -45.06 -10.60
CA SER A 12 21.75 -44.90 -9.95
C SER A 12 21.66 -43.58 -9.19
N ALA A 13 22.67 -43.25 -8.38
CA ALA A 13 22.72 -41.99 -7.63
C ALA A 13 22.72 -40.76 -8.54
N PHE A 14 23.39 -40.83 -9.70
CA PHE A 14 23.44 -39.74 -10.68
C PHE A 14 22.08 -39.48 -11.34
N CYS A 15 21.34 -40.55 -11.67
CA CYS A 15 19.97 -40.42 -12.19
C CYS A 15 19.00 -39.87 -11.15
N PHE A 16 19.10 -40.31 -9.89
CA PHE A 16 18.28 -39.76 -8.81
C PHE A 16 18.58 -38.28 -8.55
N LEU A 17 19.85 -37.88 -8.54
CA LEU A 17 20.24 -36.47 -8.39
C LEU A 17 19.79 -35.60 -9.56
N PHE A 18 19.88 -36.11 -10.79
CA PHE A 18 19.42 -35.41 -11.99
C PHE A 18 17.89 -35.24 -12.02
N CYS A 19 17.14 -36.29 -11.65
CA CYS A 19 15.68 -36.22 -11.52
C CYS A 19 15.25 -35.29 -10.37
N CYS A 20 15.98 -35.26 -9.25
CA CYS A 20 15.72 -34.30 -8.17
C CYS A 20 16.02 -32.86 -8.60
N PHE A 21 17.09 -32.62 -9.38
CA PHE A 21 17.43 -31.29 -9.91
C PHE A 21 16.37 -30.80 -10.90
N LEU A 22 15.89 -31.67 -11.80
CA LEU A 22 14.77 -31.38 -12.71
C LEU A 22 13.45 -31.16 -11.96
N GLY A 23 13.21 -31.92 -10.88
CA GLY A 23 12.05 -31.74 -10.01
C GLY A 23 12.04 -30.41 -9.26
N LEU A 24 13.21 -29.91 -8.82
CA LEU A 24 13.34 -28.59 -8.21
C LEU A 24 13.13 -27.44 -9.21
N CYS A 25 13.50 -27.61 -10.49
CA CYS A 25 13.28 -26.60 -11.53
C CYS A 25 11.80 -26.46 -11.94
N CYS A 26 10.96 -27.47 -11.67
CA CYS A 26 9.52 -27.46 -11.97
C CYS A 26 8.66 -26.92 -10.82
N LEU A 27 9.26 -26.39 -9.74
CA LEU A 27 8.48 -25.66 -8.76
C LEU A 27 7.87 -24.44 -9.47
N PRO A 28 6.52 -24.34 -9.59
CA PRO A 28 5.92 -23.17 -10.17
C PRO A 28 6.38 -21.99 -9.33
N SER A 29 7.11 -21.06 -9.95
CA SER A 29 7.28 -19.73 -9.37
C SER A 29 5.85 -19.23 -9.16
N ILE A 30 5.43 -19.13 -7.91
CA ILE A 30 4.09 -18.65 -7.56
C ILE A 30 4.10 -17.13 -7.78
N THR A 31 4.22 -16.71 -9.05
CA THR A 31 3.92 -15.34 -9.43
C THR A 31 2.42 -15.22 -9.32
N ARG A 32 1.96 -14.61 -8.23
CA ARG A 32 0.55 -14.35 -8.00
C ARG A 32 0.15 -13.20 -8.93
N ALA A 33 -0.19 -13.56 -10.16
CA ALA A 33 -0.81 -12.70 -11.14
C ALA A 33 -2.10 -12.11 -10.55
N TYR A 34 -2.23 -10.78 -10.55
CA TYR A 34 -3.44 -10.12 -10.08
C TYR A 34 -4.58 -10.32 -11.08
N LYS A 35 -5.78 -10.53 -10.55
CA LYS A 35 -7.03 -10.45 -11.29
C LYS A 35 -7.70 -9.10 -11.01
N PRO A 36 -8.47 -8.54 -11.97
CA PRO A 36 -9.32 -7.41 -11.69
C PRO A 36 -10.19 -7.65 -10.46
N GLY A 37 -10.17 -6.72 -9.50
CA GLY A 37 -10.86 -6.88 -8.22
C GLY A 37 -9.98 -7.39 -7.07
N ASP A 38 -8.77 -7.88 -7.33
CA ASP A 38 -7.84 -8.29 -6.28
C ASP A 38 -7.35 -7.09 -5.46
N ILE A 39 -7.21 -7.28 -4.15
CA ILE A 39 -6.56 -6.30 -3.29
C ILE A 39 -5.07 -6.25 -3.62
N VAL A 40 -4.55 -5.05 -3.90
CA VAL A 40 -3.11 -4.82 -4.03
C VAL A 40 -2.56 -4.54 -2.63
N PRO A 41 -1.73 -5.43 -2.06
CA PRO A 41 -1.23 -5.25 -0.70
C PRO A 41 -0.40 -3.98 -0.60
N MET A 42 -0.59 -3.24 0.49
CA MET A 42 0.07 -1.97 0.71
C MET A 42 0.43 -1.84 2.18
N SER A 43 1.58 -1.22 2.47
CA SER A 43 1.97 -0.78 3.80
C SER A 43 2.35 0.70 3.75
N LYS A 44 2.35 1.36 4.92
CA LYS A 44 2.66 2.79 5.04
C LYS A 44 3.55 3.08 6.24
N ALA A 45 4.35 4.14 6.13
CA ALA A 45 5.14 4.69 7.22
C ALA A 45 4.97 6.22 7.29
N GLY A 46 4.91 6.77 8.49
CA GLY A 46 4.79 8.20 8.75
C GLY A 46 6.11 8.82 9.21
N GLN A 47 6.29 10.12 8.95
CA GLN A 47 7.40 10.91 9.48
C GLN A 47 6.91 12.27 10.00
N TYR A 48 7.27 12.58 11.25
CA TYR A 48 7.04 13.88 11.89
C TYR A 48 8.27 14.28 12.68
N HIS A 49 8.75 15.52 12.56
CA HIS A 49 9.91 16.03 13.31
C HIS A 49 11.13 15.07 13.32
N ALA A 50 11.51 14.57 12.14
CA ALA A 50 12.54 13.55 11.93
C ALA A 50 12.31 12.17 12.59
N SER A 51 11.27 12.01 13.42
CA SER A 51 10.81 10.73 13.94
C SER A 51 10.00 9.99 12.88
N ARG A 52 10.30 8.70 12.69
CA ARG A 52 9.62 7.82 11.74
C ARG A 52 8.88 6.73 12.49
N THR A 53 7.70 6.39 12.00
CA THR A 53 7.00 5.20 12.46
C THR A 53 7.54 3.97 11.75
N SER A 54 7.30 2.80 12.33
CA SER A 54 7.45 1.53 11.61
C SER A 54 6.51 1.50 10.39
N TRP A 55 6.82 0.60 9.47
CA TRP A 55 5.89 0.22 8.41
C TRP A 55 4.72 -0.55 9.02
N TYR A 56 3.50 -0.17 8.64
CA TYR A 56 2.28 -0.86 9.02
C TYR A 56 1.49 -1.24 7.79
N ASP A 57 0.98 -2.47 7.78
CA ASP A 57 0.09 -2.92 6.73
C ASP A 57 -1.19 -2.11 6.71
N VAL A 58 -1.61 -1.76 5.50
CA VAL A 58 -2.90 -1.16 5.24
C VAL A 58 -3.92 -2.30 5.11
N ILE A 59 -5.01 -2.21 5.87
CA ILE A 59 -5.96 -3.31 5.97
C ILE A 59 -6.96 -3.25 4.82
N GLY A 60 -7.01 -4.33 4.03
CA GLY A 60 -8.04 -4.70 3.06
C GLY A 60 -8.82 -3.55 2.40
N ARG A 61 -9.87 -3.06 3.07
CA ARG A 61 -10.77 -2.00 2.56
C ARG A 61 -10.07 -0.67 2.30
N HIS A 62 -8.88 -0.45 2.84
CA HIS A 62 -8.08 0.76 2.67
C HIS A 62 -6.98 0.62 1.61
N CYS A 63 -6.79 -0.58 1.05
CA CYS A 63 -5.84 -0.84 -0.02
C CYS A 63 -6.42 -0.48 -1.41
N PRO A 64 -5.56 -0.25 -2.42
CA PRO A 64 -5.98 -0.21 -3.81
C PRO A 64 -6.55 -1.56 -4.27
N ILE A 65 -7.43 -1.52 -5.25
CA ILE A 65 -7.93 -2.71 -5.94
C ILE A 65 -7.36 -2.73 -7.35
N PHE A 66 -6.85 -3.88 -7.77
CA PHE A 66 -6.25 -4.07 -9.08
C PHE A 66 -7.31 -3.89 -10.18
N ALA A 67 -6.97 -3.12 -11.22
CA ALA A 67 -7.85 -2.78 -12.34
C ALA A 67 -9.20 -2.14 -11.94
N VAL A 68 -9.26 -1.45 -10.80
CA VAL A 68 -10.47 -0.76 -10.33
C VAL A 68 -10.10 0.62 -9.79
N ASN A 69 -10.64 1.67 -10.42
CA ASN A 69 -10.53 3.03 -9.90
C ASN A 69 -11.40 3.17 -8.65
N ARG A 70 -10.81 3.66 -7.56
CA ARG A 70 -11.53 3.87 -6.30
C ARG A 70 -10.87 4.91 -5.42
N GLU A 71 -11.70 5.54 -4.63
CA GLU A 71 -11.28 6.40 -3.53
C GLU A 71 -11.44 5.64 -2.22
N VAL A 72 -10.46 5.77 -1.34
CA VAL A 72 -10.45 5.13 -0.03
C VAL A 72 -9.92 6.08 1.02
N LEU A 73 -10.45 5.93 2.22
CA LEU A 73 -9.92 6.56 3.42
C LEU A 73 -8.73 5.74 3.94
N ILE A 74 -7.62 6.36 4.36
CA ILE A 74 -6.43 5.71 4.93
C ILE A 74 -6.20 6.29 6.32
N PRO A 75 -6.35 5.50 7.40
CA PRO A 75 -6.07 5.96 8.76
C PRO A 75 -4.61 6.41 8.95
N ILE A 76 -4.42 7.61 9.49
CA ILE A 76 -3.17 8.25 9.89
C ILE A 76 -3.28 8.53 11.39
N PRO A 77 -2.64 7.73 12.25
CA PRO A 77 -2.64 8.01 13.68
C PRO A 77 -1.99 9.36 13.97
N LYS A 78 -2.47 10.05 15.02
CA LYS A 78 -1.92 11.37 15.38
C LYS A 78 -0.45 11.18 15.79
N PRO A 79 0.51 11.91 15.19
CA PRO A 79 1.91 11.79 15.59
C PRO A 79 2.12 12.20 17.05
N THR A 80 3.01 11.49 17.74
CA THR A 80 3.44 11.87 19.09
C THR A 80 4.07 13.27 19.06
N GLY A 81 3.60 14.17 19.92
CA GLY A 81 4.11 15.55 19.98
C GLY A 81 3.64 16.45 18.82
N PHE A 82 2.54 16.10 18.14
CA PHE A 82 2.00 16.93 17.06
C PHE A 82 1.57 18.32 17.56
N THR A 83 2.18 19.36 17.00
CA THR A 83 1.89 20.78 17.27
C THR A 83 1.27 21.50 16.07
N GLY A 84 1.29 20.87 14.88
CA GLY A 84 0.85 21.49 13.62
C GLY A 84 1.87 22.41 12.96
N ALA A 85 2.99 22.71 13.63
CA ALA A 85 4.03 23.61 13.11
C ALA A 85 4.98 22.92 12.12
N ASP A 86 5.14 21.60 12.20
CA ASP A 86 6.05 20.84 11.35
C ASP A 86 5.32 20.05 10.25
N PRO A 87 5.96 19.82 9.10
CA PRO A 87 5.38 18.99 8.06
C PRO A 87 5.30 17.52 8.48
N TYR A 88 4.12 16.93 8.26
CA TYR A 88 3.96 15.48 8.31
C TYR A 88 4.13 14.90 6.90
N LYS A 89 4.91 13.83 6.81
CA LYS A 89 5.12 13.08 5.56
C LYS A 89 4.68 11.63 5.71
N ILE A 90 4.29 11.02 4.61
CA ILE A 90 3.90 9.61 4.55
C ILE A 90 4.57 8.93 3.35
N SER A 91 4.94 7.67 3.51
CA SER A 91 5.58 6.82 2.50
C SER A 91 4.79 5.52 2.38
N PHE A 92 4.85 4.87 1.21
CA PHE A 92 4.10 3.64 0.94
C PHE A 92 4.96 2.56 0.29
N GLN A 93 4.66 1.31 0.60
CA GLN A 93 5.13 0.14 -0.13
C GLN A 93 3.91 -0.56 -0.73
N VAL A 94 3.99 -0.97 -1.99
CA VAL A 94 2.83 -1.51 -2.73
C VAL A 94 3.23 -2.79 -3.48
N GLY A 95 2.30 -3.73 -3.53
CA GLY A 95 2.45 -4.99 -4.26
C GLY A 95 3.46 -5.91 -3.60
N HIS A 96 3.29 -6.18 -2.31
CA HIS A 96 4.24 -6.96 -1.50
C HIS A 96 5.64 -6.32 -1.44
N GLU A 97 5.69 -5.02 -1.15
CA GLU A 97 6.94 -4.26 -1.03
C GLU A 97 7.77 -4.14 -2.32
N LYS A 98 7.25 -4.63 -3.45
CA LYS A 98 7.90 -4.53 -4.76
C LYS A 98 8.09 -3.09 -5.21
N PHE A 99 7.15 -2.20 -4.88
CA PHE A 99 7.18 -0.79 -5.28
C PHE A 99 7.22 0.12 -4.07
N HIS A 100 8.24 1.00 -4.01
CA HIS A 100 8.39 2.00 -2.96
C HIS A 100 8.01 3.38 -3.47
N VAL A 101 7.02 4.01 -2.83
CA VAL A 101 6.62 5.39 -3.07
C VAL A 101 7.45 6.30 -2.15
N PRO A 102 8.10 7.36 -2.67
CA PRO A 102 8.89 8.27 -1.82
C PRO A 102 8.03 9.06 -0.83
N TRP A 103 8.66 9.70 0.15
CA TRP A 103 7.98 10.52 1.16
C TRP A 103 7.15 11.66 0.55
N LEU A 104 5.85 11.64 0.82
CA LEU A 104 4.87 12.62 0.37
C LEU A 104 4.49 13.57 1.51
N TYR A 105 4.52 14.88 1.27
CA TYR A 105 4.09 15.89 2.25
C TYR A 105 2.57 16.00 2.26
N VAL A 106 1.96 15.86 3.44
CA VAL A 106 0.49 15.80 3.56
C VAL A 106 -0.09 16.82 4.54
N ILE A 107 0.64 17.18 5.61
CA ILE A 107 0.23 18.23 6.56
C ILE A 107 1.28 19.34 6.56
N ASN A 108 0.83 20.57 6.83
CA ASN A 108 1.64 21.79 6.72
C ASN A 108 2.26 21.91 5.32
N ARG A 109 1.40 21.71 4.31
CA ARG A 109 1.69 21.99 2.91
C ARG A 109 1.48 23.48 2.65
N LYS A 110 1.89 23.95 1.46
CA LYS A 110 1.59 25.32 1.01
C LYS A 110 0.09 25.59 0.87
N SER A 111 -0.71 24.54 0.63
CA SER A 111 -2.16 24.62 0.53
C SER A 111 -2.83 24.25 1.85
N SER A 112 -3.88 24.99 2.21
CA SER A 112 -4.76 24.68 3.34
C SER A 112 -5.89 23.70 2.99
N GLU A 113 -5.99 23.28 1.72
CA GLU A 113 -6.97 22.29 1.30
C GLU A 113 -6.60 20.88 1.78
N VAL A 114 -7.64 20.06 1.96
CA VAL A 114 -7.50 18.66 2.37
C VAL A 114 -6.62 17.93 1.35
N PRO A 115 -5.54 17.26 1.77
CA PRO A 115 -4.67 16.51 0.88
C PRO A 115 -5.38 15.24 0.38
N LEU A 116 -5.33 15.03 -0.94
CA LEU A 116 -5.66 13.77 -1.60
C LEU A 116 -4.37 13.14 -2.13
N ILE A 117 -4.11 11.89 -1.81
CA ILE A 117 -3.02 11.16 -2.48
C ILE A 117 -3.58 10.47 -3.71
N ASP A 118 -3.14 10.93 -4.87
CA ASP A 118 -3.47 10.40 -6.17
C ASP A 118 -2.42 9.34 -6.57
N PHE A 119 -2.82 8.07 -6.51
CA PHE A 119 -2.05 6.88 -6.87
C PHE A 119 -2.33 6.46 -8.31
N HIS A 120 -1.28 6.15 -9.05
CA HIS A 120 -1.34 5.63 -10.41
C HIS A 120 -0.67 4.25 -10.43
N LEU A 121 -1.48 3.22 -10.64
CA LEU A 121 -1.01 1.84 -10.76
C LEU A 121 -0.81 1.53 -12.24
N ARG A 122 0.44 1.22 -12.61
CA ARG A 122 0.81 0.80 -13.98
C ARG A 122 0.90 -0.71 -14.03
N TYR A 123 0.15 -1.34 -14.93
CA TYR A 123 0.14 -2.78 -15.07
C TYR A 123 -0.03 -3.20 -16.53
N SER A 124 0.25 -4.48 -16.84
CA SER A 124 -0.08 -5.10 -18.13
C SER A 124 -0.57 -6.51 -17.88
N GLY A 125 -1.72 -6.86 -18.45
CA GLY A 125 -2.40 -8.11 -18.13
C GLY A 125 -2.65 -8.23 -16.63
N SER A 126 -2.03 -9.21 -16.00
CA SER A 126 -2.12 -9.48 -14.56
C SER A 126 -0.96 -8.93 -13.73
N ASP A 127 -0.01 -8.24 -14.36
CA ASP A 127 1.27 -7.91 -13.75
C ASP A 127 1.37 -6.44 -13.41
N LEU A 128 1.53 -6.14 -12.13
CA LEU A 128 1.84 -4.78 -11.66
C LEU A 128 3.29 -4.42 -12.02
N HIS A 129 3.45 -3.37 -12.82
CA HIS A 129 4.73 -2.87 -13.34
C HIS A 129 5.27 -1.65 -12.60
N GLY A 130 4.41 -0.84 -11.99
CA GLY A 130 4.84 0.34 -11.28
C GLY A 130 3.75 1.02 -10.50
N VAL A 131 4.16 1.87 -9.57
CA VAL A 131 3.28 2.72 -8.78
C VAL A 131 3.90 4.11 -8.72
N THR A 132 3.12 5.13 -9.05
CA THR A 132 3.45 6.52 -8.76
C THR A 132 2.36 7.12 -7.88
N ALA A 133 2.73 8.12 -7.08
CA ALA A 133 1.77 8.82 -6.25
C ALA A 133 2.14 10.29 -6.15
N LYS A 134 1.15 11.15 -6.07
CA LYS A 134 1.30 12.59 -5.83
C LYS A 134 0.25 13.08 -4.86
N VAL A 135 0.55 14.16 -4.15
CA VAL A 135 -0.44 14.81 -3.29
C VAL A 135 -1.05 15.97 -4.07
N ILE A 136 -2.37 15.94 -4.24
CA ILE A 136 -3.15 17.02 -4.84
C ILE A 136 -4.06 17.65 -3.79
N ASP A 137 -4.54 18.84 -4.09
CA ASP A 137 -5.58 19.48 -3.29
C ASP A 137 -6.93 18.86 -3.63
N MET A 138 -7.79 18.77 -2.63
CA MET A 138 -9.11 18.18 -2.81
C MET A 138 -9.90 18.87 -3.92
N PRO A 139 -10.41 18.14 -4.92
CA PRO A 139 -11.31 18.72 -5.91
C PRO A 139 -12.63 19.15 -5.25
N HIS A 140 -13.06 20.39 -5.51
CA HIS A 140 -14.27 20.98 -4.91
C HIS A 140 -15.62 20.38 -5.38
N HIS A 141 -15.61 19.29 -6.16
CA HIS A 141 -16.79 18.72 -6.84
C HIS A 141 -16.89 17.20 -6.68
N CYS A 142 -16.35 16.61 -5.60
CA CYS A 142 -16.53 15.19 -5.29
C CYS A 142 -17.72 14.96 -4.32
N PRO A 143 -18.86 14.39 -4.77
CA PRO A 143 -20.08 14.24 -3.96
C PRO A 143 -20.01 13.13 -2.89
N TYR A 144 -19.06 12.19 -2.99
CA TYR A 144 -18.91 11.09 -2.04
C TYR A 144 -18.13 11.47 -0.76
N TYR A 145 -17.72 12.73 -0.67
CA TYR A 145 -16.62 13.17 0.20
C TYR A 145 -17.06 13.69 1.59
N LEU A 146 -18.30 14.18 1.74
CA LEU A 146 -18.79 14.75 3.01
C LEU A 146 -18.80 13.76 4.20
N LYS A 147 -18.69 12.46 3.93
CA LYS A 147 -18.71 11.41 4.96
C LYS A 147 -17.34 11.07 5.55
N GLY A 148 -16.23 11.62 5.03
CA GLY A 148 -14.86 11.19 5.36
C GLY A 148 -13.87 12.30 5.74
N ILE A 149 -14.32 13.53 5.99
CA ILE A 149 -13.49 14.74 6.17
C ILE A 149 -12.81 14.83 7.56
N GLY A 150 -13.02 13.85 8.45
CA GLY A 150 -12.76 13.95 9.89
C GLY A 150 -11.36 14.43 10.33
N LYS A 151 -10.25 13.88 9.80
CA LYS A 151 -8.94 14.10 10.47
C LYS A 151 -8.09 15.27 9.99
N VAL A 152 -8.07 15.57 8.69
CA VAL A 152 -7.19 16.66 8.21
C VAL A 152 -7.73 17.99 8.74
N GLU A 153 -9.05 18.15 8.81
CA GLU A 153 -9.67 19.32 9.45
C GLU A 153 -9.41 19.40 10.96
N TYR A 154 -9.38 18.27 11.68
CA TYR A 154 -8.93 18.24 13.09
C TYR A 154 -7.49 18.75 13.27
N LEU A 155 -6.57 18.36 12.37
CA LEU A 155 -5.18 18.85 12.38
C LEU A 155 -5.05 20.29 11.87
N LEU A 156 -6.03 20.78 11.09
CA LEU A 156 -6.13 22.15 10.57
C LEU A 156 -7.02 23.08 11.42
N GLY A 157 -7.63 22.58 12.50
CA GLY A 157 -8.42 23.37 13.46
C GLY A 157 -9.86 23.73 13.04
N ARG A 158 -10.50 23.00 12.11
CA ARG A 158 -11.89 23.22 11.68
C ARG A 158 -12.76 22.05 12.16
N ARG A 159 -13.67 22.25 13.12
CA ARG A 159 -14.45 21.16 13.75
C ARG A 159 -15.95 21.38 13.55
N PRO A 160 -16.75 20.36 13.16
CA PRO A 160 -18.19 20.33 13.38
C PRO A 160 -18.50 20.28 14.89
N LYS A 161 -19.55 20.95 15.32
CA LYS A 161 -19.94 21.00 16.74
C LYS A 161 -20.88 19.83 17.06
N GLN A 162 -20.94 19.46 18.34
CA GLN A 162 -21.88 18.46 18.84
C GLN A 162 -23.31 18.85 18.43
N GLY A 163 -23.96 18.05 17.58
CA GLY A 163 -25.30 18.32 17.02
C GLY A 163 -25.34 18.51 15.50
N ASP A 164 -24.19 18.59 14.82
CA ASP A 164 -24.12 18.59 13.36
C ASP A 164 -24.36 17.17 12.81
N LEU A 165 -25.07 17.06 11.67
CA LEU A 165 -25.44 15.78 11.03
C LEU A 165 -24.23 14.88 10.70
N ASP A 166 -23.05 15.48 10.56
CA ASP A 166 -21.82 14.79 10.17
C ASP A 166 -21.00 14.29 11.39
N PHE A 167 -21.46 14.54 12.63
CA PHE A 167 -20.73 14.20 13.86
C PHE A 167 -20.59 12.69 14.12
N ASP A 168 -21.54 11.85 13.68
CA ASP A 168 -21.49 10.39 13.89
C ASP A 168 -20.71 9.66 12.77
N ALA A 169 -20.55 10.28 11.60
CA ALA A 169 -19.63 9.81 10.55
C ALA A 169 -18.16 10.11 10.89
N TRP A 170 -17.96 10.95 11.90
CA TRP A 170 -16.68 11.43 12.36
C TRP A 170 -15.89 10.25 12.97
N ASP A 171 -16.48 9.35 13.78
CA ASP A 171 -15.81 8.19 14.43
C ASP A 171 -14.94 7.22 13.55
N GLU A 172 -15.02 7.26 12.21
CA GLU A 172 -14.03 6.61 11.30
C GLU A 172 -12.71 7.45 11.14
N GLU A 173 -12.39 8.21 12.20
CA GLU A 173 -11.97 9.62 12.20
C GLU A 173 -10.54 9.93 11.83
N ASP A 174 -9.74 8.91 11.55
CA ASP A 174 -8.30 9.08 11.45
C ASP A 174 -7.79 9.17 10.02
N SER A 175 -8.64 9.36 9.02
CA SER A 175 -8.31 8.93 7.67
C SER A 175 -8.00 10.04 6.65
N MET A 176 -7.12 9.74 5.69
CA MET A 176 -6.78 10.55 4.52
C MET A 176 -7.40 9.95 3.26
N ILE A 177 -7.80 10.76 2.28
CA ILE A 177 -8.29 10.20 1.03
C ILE A 177 -7.14 9.86 0.09
N MET A 178 -7.18 8.65 -0.42
CA MET A 178 -6.36 8.14 -1.50
C MET A 178 -7.28 7.81 -2.67
N SER A 179 -6.96 8.31 -3.85
CA SER A 179 -7.59 7.86 -5.09
C SER A 179 -6.59 7.02 -5.87
N SER A 180 -7.01 5.86 -6.36
CA SER A 180 -6.19 5.03 -7.25
C SER A 180 -6.80 5.04 -8.64
N TYR A 181 -6.00 5.40 -9.64
CA TYR A 181 -6.38 5.33 -11.05
C TYR A 181 -5.46 4.40 -11.83
N GLU A 182 -6.04 3.81 -12.85
CA GLU A 182 -5.36 2.99 -13.84
C GLU A 182 -4.86 3.85 -15.02
N VAL A 183 -3.64 3.55 -15.47
CA VAL A 183 -3.12 4.03 -16.75
C VAL A 183 -2.84 2.81 -17.63
N GLN A 184 -3.61 2.68 -18.72
CA GLN A 184 -3.40 1.70 -19.78
C GLN A 184 -2.18 2.02 -20.64
#